data_AF-A0A1B8FYU8-F1
#
_entry.id   AF-A0A1B8FYU8-F1
#
_cell.length_a   1.000
_cell.length_b   1.000
_cell.length_c   1.000
_cell.angle_alpha   90.00
_cell.angle_beta   90.00
_cell.angle_gamma   90.00
#
_symmetry.space_group_name_H-M   'P 1'
#
loop_
_entity.id
_entity.type
_entity.pdbx_description
1 polymer ?
#
loop_
_entity_poly.entity_id
_entity_poly.type
_entity_poly.pdbx_seq_one_letter_code
_entity_poly.pdbx_strand_id
1 'polypeptide(L)'
;MSSSTLTSASSASLNTLSTTTTISQNGSNVVATNNIINQRADASRSLYQICVSLRQRLLLVPGFEQHLQELDDDEIYDDDPVTSLWRCLRKGYPLMTIYNALQPPEPLQVDDKVSEAKKPKSAASKFVLACLKDLKLPPEEVFVLNDLFGDDTTGFVKVTQVLNVVLDVAEQRGLLLTAAAETEAPNAAVGGKMSYRDHVVRELVDTERKYVQDLENLHELKKQIEQKGVIPGDVVHAIFLNINAILDFQRRFLIRIETTNSQPDARQEWGAPFVFHEESFGIYQPFIANQRRAADIAKREFDKISLADHPVVVDFNTLDGFLLKPMQRLVKYPLLLKDLRDKTNADDQTKAELTAGMEASNRVLHQANDAVDRELRNEALVDLCTRVDDWKNHDINQFGDLLLHGVFTVITGKSDLEKE
;
A
#
# COMPACT_ATOMS: atom_id res chain seq x y z
N MET A 1 23.24 49.07 24.68
CA MET A 1 21.78 48.83 24.71
C MET A 1 21.39 48.24 23.38
N SER A 2 20.69 47.12 23.44
CA SER A 2 20.60 46.07 22.42
C SER A 2 19.94 46.52 21.12
N SER A 3 20.61 46.26 19.99
CA SER A 3 20.02 46.32 18.65
C SER A 3 19.96 44.89 18.13
N SER A 4 18.75 44.39 17.92
CA SER A 4 18.47 43.03 17.46
C SER A 4 18.35 43.03 15.94
N THR A 5 19.38 42.56 15.25
CA THR A 5 19.33 42.27 13.81
C THR A 5 18.93 40.82 13.59
N LEU A 6 17.70 40.62 13.13
CA LEU A 6 17.15 39.36 12.63
C LEU A 6 17.87 38.95 11.34
N THR A 7 18.53 37.80 11.35
CA THR A 7 19.08 37.17 10.15
C THR A 7 17.99 36.34 9.46
N SER A 8 17.68 36.71 8.22
CA SER A 8 16.76 36.01 7.33
C SER A 8 17.38 34.70 6.83
N ALA A 9 16.85 33.57 7.29
CA ALA A 9 17.11 32.27 6.67
C ALA A 9 16.15 32.09 5.48
N SER A 10 16.72 31.88 4.30
CA SER A 10 16.00 31.70 3.04
C SER A 10 15.21 30.40 3.04
N SER A 11 13.88 30.53 3.14
CA SER A 11 12.93 29.46 2.88
C SER A 11 12.84 29.20 1.37
N ALA A 12 13.50 28.15 0.89
CA ALA A 12 13.22 27.61 -0.43
C ALA A 12 11.77 27.09 -0.44
N SER A 13 10.93 27.77 -1.20
CA SER A 13 9.48 27.64 -1.19
C SER A 13 9.03 26.37 -1.93
N LEU A 14 8.44 25.41 -1.20
CA LEU A 14 7.68 24.28 -1.74
C LEU A 14 6.25 24.70 -2.13
N ASN A 15 6.13 25.80 -2.88
CA ASN A 15 4.86 26.26 -3.44
C ASN A 15 4.98 26.33 -4.95
N THR A 16 4.72 25.23 -5.63
CA THR A 16 4.22 25.22 -7.01
C THR A 16 3.60 23.86 -7.29
N LEU A 17 2.30 23.72 -7.04
CA LEU A 17 1.38 22.97 -7.91
C LEU A 17 -0.05 23.37 -7.53
N SER A 18 -0.40 24.62 -7.86
CA SER A 18 -1.79 25.05 -7.99
C SER A 18 -2.04 25.24 -9.48
N THR A 19 -2.45 24.18 -10.17
CA THR A 19 -2.97 24.30 -11.53
C THR A 19 -4.34 24.97 -11.43
N THR A 20 -4.36 26.29 -11.55
CA THR A 20 -5.58 27.05 -11.80
C THR A 20 -5.99 26.77 -13.25
N THR A 21 -6.99 25.91 -13.44
CA THR A 21 -7.62 25.68 -14.74
C THR A 21 -8.35 26.96 -15.15
N THR A 22 -7.74 27.74 -16.04
CA THR A 22 -8.42 28.80 -16.77
C THR A 22 -9.35 28.16 -17.79
N ILE A 23 -10.65 28.27 -17.55
CA ILE A 23 -11.70 27.87 -18.48
C ILE A 23 -11.63 28.81 -19.68
N SER A 24 -10.98 28.39 -20.77
CA SER A 24 -11.27 28.92 -22.10
C SER A 24 -12.47 28.15 -22.65
N GLN A 25 -13.58 28.86 -22.83
CA GLN A 25 -14.70 28.39 -23.61
C GLN A 25 -14.26 28.19 -25.06
N ASN A 26 -14.10 26.93 -25.48
CA ASN A 26 -14.40 26.53 -26.85
C ASN A 26 -14.74 25.03 -26.87
N GLY A 27 -15.93 24.74 -27.38
CA GLY A 27 -16.51 23.40 -27.40
C GLY A 27 -15.70 22.44 -28.26
N SER A 28 -15.08 21.47 -27.61
CA SER A 28 -14.65 20.22 -28.23
C SER A 28 -14.78 19.13 -27.16
N ASN A 29 -15.61 18.12 -27.43
CA ASN A 29 -15.81 16.96 -26.57
C ASN A 29 -14.45 16.35 -26.20
N VAL A 30 -14.01 16.56 -24.96
CA VAL A 30 -12.82 15.91 -24.41
C VAL A 30 -13.21 14.47 -24.12
N VAL A 31 -12.88 13.56 -25.04
CA VAL A 31 -12.96 12.12 -24.80
C VAL A 31 -11.93 11.80 -23.73
N ALA A 32 -12.38 11.34 -22.56
CA ALA A 32 -11.49 10.86 -21.51
C ALA A 32 -10.63 9.73 -22.08
N THR A 33 -9.34 9.98 -22.27
CA THR A 33 -8.39 8.93 -22.63
C THR A 33 -8.34 7.94 -21.46
N ASN A 34 -8.66 6.67 -21.74
CA ASN A 34 -8.51 5.52 -20.84
C ASN A 34 -7.01 5.30 -20.53
N ASN A 35 -6.41 6.21 -19.78
CA ASN A 35 -5.06 6.09 -19.23
C ASN A 35 -5.18 5.52 -17.82
N ILE A 36 -4.26 4.63 -17.42
CA ILE A 36 -4.23 4.00 -16.09
C ILE A 36 -4.28 5.02 -14.92
N ILE A 37 -3.82 6.25 -15.19
CA ILE A 37 -3.86 7.40 -14.28
C ILE A 37 -5.31 7.86 -13.99
N ASN A 38 -6.20 7.78 -14.98
CA ASN A 38 -7.60 8.25 -14.89
C ASN A 38 -8.59 7.16 -14.48
N GLN A 39 -8.13 5.92 -14.26
CA GLN A 39 -8.99 4.81 -13.87
C GLN A 39 -9.50 5.02 -12.44
N ARG A 40 -10.82 4.96 -12.24
CA ARG A 40 -11.42 4.96 -10.89
C ARG A 40 -11.01 3.69 -10.15
N ALA A 41 -10.86 3.80 -8.83
CA ALA A 41 -10.66 2.64 -7.98
C ALA A 41 -11.82 1.65 -8.20
N ASP A 42 -11.46 0.37 -8.32
CA ASP A 42 -12.44 -0.71 -8.30
C ASP A 42 -12.46 -1.30 -6.90
N ALA A 43 -13.51 -0.99 -6.13
CA ALA A 43 -13.66 -1.47 -4.77
C ALA A 43 -13.64 -3.00 -4.68
N SER A 44 -14.12 -3.71 -5.72
CA SER A 44 -14.12 -5.18 -5.74
C SER A 44 -12.72 -5.79 -5.76
N ARG A 45 -11.69 -4.99 -6.07
CA ARG A 45 -10.30 -5.43 -6.11
C ARG A 45 -9.58 -5.29 -4.77
N SER A 46 -10.16 -4.63 -3.76
CA SER A 46 -9.50 -4.55 -2.46
C SER A 46 -9.51 -5.90 -1.75
N LEU A 47 -8.44 -6.20 -1.01
CA LEU A 47 -8.33 -7.48 -0.31
C LEU A 47 -9.48 -7.69 0.69
N TYR A 48 -9.94 -6.61 1.35
CA TYR A 48 -11.11 -6.65 2.22
C TYR A 48 -12.36 -7.12 1.46
N GLN A 49 -12.70 -6.49 0.33
CA GLN A 49 -13.90 -6.84 -0.43
C GLN A 49 -13.80 -8.24 -1.05
N ILE A 50 -12.60 -8.64 -1.49
CA ILE A 50 -12.30 -10.01 -1.94
C ILE A 50 -12.60 -11.01 -0.82
N CYS A 51 -12.14 -10.75 0.42
CA CYS A 51 -12.39 -11.63 1.55
C CYS A 51 -13.86 -11.67 1.96
N VAL A 52 -14.57 -10.55 1.94
CA VAL A 52 -16.02 -10.50 2.21
C VAL A 52 -16.79 -11.33 1.18
N SER A 53 -16.51 -11.13 -0.11
CA SER A 53 -17.14 -11.92 -1.19
C SER A 53 -16.76 -13.40 -1.09
N LEU A 54 -15.50 -13.71 -0.83
CA LEU A 54 -15.04 -15.09 -0.67
C LEU A 54 -15.74 -15.78 0.50
N ARG A 55 -15.92 -15.10 1.64
CA ARG A 55 -16.69 -15.62 2.79
C ARG A 55 -18.13 -15.97 2.39
N GLN A 56 -18.79 -15.13 1.58
CA GLN A 56 -20.13 -15.41 1.06
C GLN A 56 -20.16 -16.63 0.13
N ARG A 57 -19.16 -16.79 -0.74
CA ARG A 57 -19.06 -17.98 -1.61
C ARG A 57 -18.77 -19.25 -0.82
N LEU A 58 -17.96 -19.15 0.24
CA LEU A 58 -17.62 -20.27 1.12
C LEU A 58 -18.81 -20.79 1.92
N LEU A 59 -19.81 -19.94 2.23
CA LEU A 59 -21.09 -20.39 2.80
C LEU A 59 -21.84 -21.38 1.89
N LEU A 60 -21.61 -21.32 0.58
CA LEU A 60 -22.23 -22.22 -0.38
C LEU A 60 -21.46 -23.54 -0.54
N VAL A 61 -20.33 -23.72 0.14
CA VAL A 61 -19.54 -24.96 0.05
C VAL A 61 -20.11 -26.01 1.02
N PRO A 62 -20.54 -27.18 0.53
CA PRO A 62 -21.06 -28.23 1.40
C PRO A 62 -20.06 -28.64 2.49
N GLY A 63 -20.51 -28.62 3.75
CA GLY A 63 -19.68 -28.99 4.91
C GLY A 63 -18.70 -27.91 5.38
N PHE A 64 -18.73 -26.70 4.81
CA PHE A 64 -17.88 -25.59 5.24
C PHE A 64 -18.44 -24.83 6.46
N GLU A 65 -19.73 -25.01 6.77
CA GLU A 65 -20.43 -24.37 7.90
C GLU A 65 -19.71 -24.54 9.24
N GLN A 66 -19.12 -25.71 9.52
CA GLN A 66 -18.38 -25.97 10.76
C GLN A 66 -17.16 -25.05 10.91
N HIS A 67 -16.43 -24.81 9.81
CA HIS A 67 -15.25 -23.92 9.82
C HIS A 67 -15.64 -22.45 10.00
N LEU A 68 -16.86 -22.07 9.61
CA LEU A 68 -17.41 -20.73 9.80
C LEU A 68 -17.97 -20.53 11.21
N GLN A 69 -18.60 -21.55 11.80
CA GLN A 69 -19.01 -21.50 13.21
C GLN A 69 -17.81 -21.36 14.13
N GLU A 70 -16.74 -22.12 13.89
CA GLU A 70 -15.48 -21.94 14.62
C GLU A 70 -14.87 -20.54 14.43
N LEU A 71 -15.13 -19.90 13.29
CA LEU A 71 -14.69 -18.52 13.07
C LEU A 71 -15.48 -17.53 13.93
N ASP A 72 -16.80 -17.67 13.96
CA ASP A 72 -17.70 -16.81 14.73
C ASP A 72 -17.51 -16.99 16.24
N ASP A 73 -17.18 -18.20 16.71
CA ASP A 73 -16.86 -18.48 18.11
C ASP A 73 -15.49 -17.89 18.52
N ASP A 74 -14.54 -17.79 17.57
CA ASP A 74 -13.23 -17.17 17.76
C ASP A 74 -13.28 -15.62 17.61
N GLU A 75 -14.38 -15.02 17.13
CA GLU A 75 -14.63 -13.56 17.00
C GLU A 75 -14.79 -12.84 18.35
N ILE A 76 -14.16 -13.34 19.42
CA ILE A 76 -14.02 -12.66 20.72
C ILE A 76 -13.11 -11.42 20.58
N TYR A 77 -12.33 -11.33 19.50
CA TYR A 77 -11.53 -10.17 19.14
C TYR A 77 -12.11 -9.50 17.89
N ASP A 78 -12.18 -8.17 17.90
CA ASP A 78 -12.63 -7.24 16.85
C ASP A 78 -11.76 -7.32 15.56
N ASP A 79 -11.58 -8.53 15.05
CA ASP A 79 -10.78 -8.85 13.89
C ASP A 79 -11.55 -8.54 12.61
N ASP A 80 -10.85 -7.94 11.66
CA ASP A 80 -11.42 -7.67 10.35
C ASP A 80 -11.65 -8.97 9.54
N PRO A 81 -12.53 -8.96 8.53
CA PRO A 81 -12.85 -10.12 7.70
C PRO A 81 -11.64 -10.79 7.04
N VAL A 82 -10.57 -10.04 6.75
CA VAL A 82 -9.34 -10.58 6.14
C VAL A 82 -8.58 -11.39 7.18
N THR A 83 -8.36 -10.83 8.37
CA THR A 83 -7.66 -11.49 9.48
C THR A 83 -8.38 -12.76 9.91
N SER A 84 -9.70 -12.71 10.06
CA SER A 84 -10.53 -13.87 10.41
C SER A 84 -10.43 -14.96 9.34
N LEU A 85 -10.66 -14.63 8.07
CA LEU A 85 -10.58 -15.61 6.98
C LEU A 85 -9.17 -16.21 6.85
N TRP A 86 -8.12 -15.39 6.97
CA TRP A 86 -6.74 -15.88 6.90
C TRP A 86 -6.44 -16.86 8.03
N ARG A 87 -6.88 -16.57 9.27
CA ARG A 87 -6.74 -17.48 10.41
C ARG A 87 -7.46 -18.82 10.18
N CYS A 88 -8.68 -18.79 9.64
CA CYS A 88 -9.40 -20.01 9.26
C CYS A 88 -8.59 -20.86 8.29
N LEU A 89 -8.17 -20.27 7.17
CA LEU A 89 -7.47 -21.00 6.11
C LEU A 89 -6.12 -21.56 6.61
N ARG A 90 -5.45 -20.90 7.57
CA ARG A 90 -4.23 -21.41 8.22
C ARG A 90 -4.44 -22.68 9.03
N LYS A 91 -5.68 -23.04 9.42
CA LYS A 91 -5.99 -24.36 10.00
C LYS A 91 -5.76 -25.51 9.00
N GLY A 92 -5.71 -25.22 7.71
CA GLY A 92 -5.42 -26.16 6.62
C GLY A 92 -6.61 -27.04 6.22
N TYR A 93 -7.39 -27.54 7.18
CA TYR A 93 -8.60 -28.33 6.92
C TYR A 93 -9.68 -27.60 6.09
N PRO A 94 -9.93 -26.29 6.28
CA PRO A 94 -10.89 -25.58 5.43
C PRO A 94 -10.55 -25.68 3.94
N LEU A 95 -9.26 -25.63 3.58
CA LEU A 95 -8.81 -25.80 2.18
C LEU A 95 -9.18 -27.18 1.62
N MET A 96 -9.03 -28.22 2.44
CA MET A 96 -9.41 -29.57 2.05
C MET A 96 -10.92 -29.72 1.90
N THR A 97 -11.72 -29.12 2.78
CA THR A 97 -13.18 -29.09 2.64
C THR A 97 -13.60 -28.42 1.33
N ILE A 98 -13.00 -27.27 0.99
CA ILE A 98 -13.25 -26.58 -0.27
C ILE A 98 -12.92 -27.47 -1.47
N TYR A 99 -11.75 -28.13 -1.48
CA TYR A 99 -11.37 -29.01 -2.57
C TYR A 99 -12.25 -30.27 -2.66
N ASN A 100 -12.58 -30.88 -1.53
CA ASN A 100 -13.39 -32.10 -1.48
C ASN A 100 -14.83 -31.86 -1.95
N ALA A 101 -15.33 -30.62 -1.90
CA ALA A 101 -16.59 -30.24 -2.53
C ALA A 101 -16.59 -30.46 -4.06
N LEU A 102 -15.42 -30.53 -4.70
CA LEU A 102 -15.30 -30.90 -6.12
C LEU A 102 -15.57 -32.39 -6.40
N GLN A 103 -15.80 -33.18 -5.35
CA GLN A 103 -16.00 -34.64 -5.40
C GLN A 103 -14.88 -35.36 -6.16
N PRO A 104 -13.60 -35.19 -5.76
CA PRO A 104 -12.50 -35.92 -6.39
C PRO A 104 -12.65 -37.44 -6.17
N PRO A 105 -12.07 -38.29 -7.03
CA PRO A 105 -12.14 -39.74 -6.89
C PRO A 105 -11.65 -40.26 -5.52
N GLU A 106 -10.64 -39.59 -4.96
CA GLU A 106 -10.16 -39.81 -3.60
C GLU A 106 -10.20 -38.46 -2.86
N PRO A 107 -11.06 -38.30 -1.84
CA PRO A 107 -11.09 -37.09 -1.02
C PRO A 107 -9.74 -36.85 -0.34
N LEU A 108 -9.32 -35.58 -0.28
CA LEU A 108 -8.16 -35.20 0.50
C LEU A 108 -8.41 -35.51 1.97
N GLN A 109 -7.48 -36.23 2.57
CA GLN A 109 -7.44 -36.54 4.01
C GLN A 109 -6.02 -36.36 4.54
N VAL A 110 -5.84 -36.02 5.82
CA VAL A 110 -4.52 -35.98 6.47
C VAL A 110 -4.28 -37.34 7.13
N ASP A 111 -3.06 -37.88 7.01
CA ASP A 111 -2.70 -39.16 7.67
C ASP A 111 -2.67 -38.95 9.20
N ASP A 112 -3.36 -39.81 9.94
CA ASP A 112 -3.44 -39.79 11.41
C ASP A 112 -2.06 -39.91 12.08
N LYS A 113 -1.05 -40.45 11.38
CA LYS A 113 0.33 -40.54 11.86
C LYS A 113 1.05 -39.19 11.87
N VAL A 114 0.50 -38.16 11.23
CA VAL A 114 1.07 -36.81 11.24
C VAL A 114 0.78 -36.15 12.59
N SER A 115 1.84 -35.72 13.27
CA SER A 115 1.74 -34.94 14.52
C SER A 115 0.82 -33.73 14.34
N GLU A 116 -0.03 -33.44 15.34
CA GLU A 116 -1.00 -32.33 15.34
C GLU A 116 -0.41 -31.01 14.85
N ALA A 117 0.79 -30.64 15.33
CA ALA A 117 1.46 -29.40 14.95
C ALA A 117 1.80 -29.30 13.46
N LYS A 118 1.88 -30.43 12.74
CA LYS A 118 2.18 -30.49 11.31
C LYS A 118 0.93 -30.69 10.45
N LYS A 119 -0.23 -30.99 11.05
CA LYS A 119 -1.46 -31.27 10.30
C LYS A 119 -1.91 -30.08 9.44
N PRO A 120 -1.89 -28.82 9.90
CA PRO A 120 -2.29 -27.69 9.07
C PRO A 120 -1.44 -27.55 7.80
N LYS A 121 -0.11 -27.67 7.93
CA LYS A 121 0.82 -27.62 6.80
C LYS A 121 0.66 -28.82 5.86
N SER A 122 0.40 -30.01 6.43
CA SER A 122 0.13 -31.23 5.65
C SER A 122 -1.16 -31.08 4.82
N ALA A 123 -2.24 -30.61 5.44
CA ALA A 123 -3.52 -30.32 4.80
C ALA A 123 -3.37 -29.32 3.64
N ALA A 124 -2.75 -28.17 3.91
CA ALA A 124 -2.50 -27.16 2.89
C ALA A 124 -1.60 -27.68 1.75
N SER A 125 -0.58 -28.48 2.07
CA SER A 125 0.30 -29.09 1.05
C SER A 125 -0.46 -30.05 0.14
N LYS A 126 -1.38 -30.86 0.70
CA LYS A 126 -2.23 -31.75 -0.10
C LYS A 126 -3.18 -30.97 -1.02
N PHE A 127 -3.78 -29.89 -0.52
CA PHE A 127 -4.59 -28.98 -1.33
C PHE A 127 -3.81 -28.40 -2.52
N VAL A 128 -2.62 -27.86 -2.27
CA VAL A 128 -1.74 -27.28 -3.31
C VAL A 128 -1.38 -28.33 -4.36
N LEU A 129 -1.00 -29.55 -3.94
CA LEU A 129 -0.67 -30.64 -4.86
C LEU A 129 -1.88 -31.06 -5.71
N ALA A 130 -3.08 -31.08 -5.14
CA ALA A 130 -4.30 -31.43 -5.86
C ALA A 130 -4.66 -30.36 -6.90
N CYS A 131 -4.51 -29.07 -6.56
CA CYS A 131 -4.68 -27.97 -7.50
C CYS A 131 -3.72 -28.06 -8.71
N LEU A 132 -2.46 -28.44 -8.46
CA LEU A 132 -1.46 -28.61 -9.53
C LEU A 132 -1.74 -29.84 -10.41
N LYS A 133 -2.12 -30.97 -9.80
CA LYS A 133 -2.24 -32.25 -10.52
C LYS A 133 -3.60 -32.44 -11.18
N ASP A 134 -4.66 -32.19 -10.42
CA ASP A 134 -6.02 -32.58 -10.81
C ASP A 134 -6.72 -31.44 -11.54
N LEU A 135 -6.54 -30.20 -11.06
CA LEU A 135 -7.05 -28.99 -11.72
C LEU A 135 -6.09 -28.42 -12.78
N LYS A 136 -4.86 -28.93 -12.82
CA LYS A 136 -3.81 -28.52 -13.79
C LYS A 136 -3.55 -27.01 -13.79
N LEU A 137 -3.64 -26.39 -12.61
CA LEU A 137 -3.32 -24.97 -12.48
C LEU A 137 -1.81 -24.76 -12.71
N PRO A 138 -1.39 -23.68 -13.39
CA PRO A 138 0.02 -23.37 -13.60
C PRO A 138 0.77 -23.22 -12.26
N PRO A 139 1.98 -23.80 -12.11
CA PRO A 139 2.76 -23.71 -10.88
C PRO A 139 3.00 -22.27 -10.39
N GLU A 140 3.15 -21.33 -11.31
CA GLU A 140 3.33 -19.91 -11.05
C GLU A 140 2.08 -19.22 -10.47
N GLU A 141 0.89 -19.76 -10.72
CA GLU A 141 -0.40 -19.24 -10.23
C GLU A 141 -0.82 -19.88 -8.90
N VAL A 142 -0.34 -21.08 -8.59
CA VAL A 142 -0.64 -21.75 -7.31
C VAL A 142 0.24 -21.21 -6.19
N PHE A 143 -0.35 -20.95 -5.03
CA PHE A 143 0.38 -20.44 -3.86
C PHE A 143 1.28 -21.51 -3.23
N VAL A 144 2.38 -21.07 -2.60
CA VAL A 144 3.26 -21.92 -1.79
C VAL A 144 2.88 -21.84 -0.31
N LEU A 145 3.34 -22.78 0.52
CA LEU A 145 2.98 -22.79 1.96
C LEU A 145 3.34 -21.48 2.68
N ASN A 146 4.42 -20.81 2.28
CA ASN A 146 4.80 -19.53 2.87
C ASN A 146 3.79 -18.42 2.57
N ASP A 147 3.04 -18.51 1.48
CA ASP A 147 2.02 -17.52 1.12
C ASP A 147 0.82 -17.55 2.09
N LEU A 148 0.53 -18.74 2.66
CA LEU A 148 -0.55 -18.92 3.63
C LEU A 148 -0.06 -18.77 5.09
N PHE A 149 1.08 -19.37 5.41
CA PHE A 149 1.61 -19.43 6.78
C PHE A 149 2.58 -18.29 7.12
N GLY A 150 3.04 -17.52 6.13
CA GLY A 150 3.82 -16.31 6.33
C GLY A 150 2.96 -15.13 6.75
N ASP A 151 3.59 -13.96 6.90
CA ASP A 151 2.96 -12.72 7.36
C ASP A 151 3.04 -11.62 6.30
N ASP A 152 2.78 -11.97 5.05
CA ASP A 152 2.76 -11.03 3.92
C ASP A 152 1.44 -11.15 3.16
N THR A 153 0.76 -10.02 2.97
CA THR A 153 -0.53 -9.94 2.29
C THR A 153 -0.44 -10.31 0.82
N THR A 154 0.74 -10.18 0.18
CA THR A 154 0.91 -10.58 -1.23
C THR A 154 0.73 -12.08 -1.39
N GLY A 155 1.30 -12.87 -0.48
CA GLY A 155 1.04 -14.31 -0.41
C GLY A 155 -0.46 -14.61 -0.22
N PHE A 156 -1.11 -13.92 0.70
CA PHE A 156 -2.53 -14.16 0.97
C PHE A 156 -3.46 -13.79 -0.20
N VAL A 157 -3.16 -12.73 -0.96
CA VAL A 157 -3.85 -12.40 -2.21
C VAL A 157 -3.78 -13.58 -3.19
N LYS A 158 -2.62 -14.25 -3.29
CA LYS A 158 -2.49 -15.44 -4.15
C LYS A 158 -3.32 -16.62 -3.64
N VAL A 159 -3.41 -16.79 -2.31
CA VAL A 159 -4.30 -17.79 -1.70
C VAL A 159 -5.76 -17.54 -2.09
N THR A 160 -6.26 -16.31 -1.95
CA THR A 160 -7.66 -15.98 -2.27
C THR A 160 -7.95 -16.14 -3.77
N GLN A 161 -6.99 -15.87 -4.66
CA GLN A 161 -7.11 -16.12 -6.09
C GLN A 161 -7.29 -17.61 -6.41
N VAL A 162 -6.42 -18.47 -5.88
CA VAL A 162 -6.53 -19.93 -6.10
C VAL A 162 -7.85 -20.47 -5.56
N LEU A 163 -8.30 -19.99 -4.40
CA LEU A 163 -9.59 -20.40 -3.84
C LEU A 163 -10.77 -19.99 -4.73
N ASN A 164 -10.76 -18.77 -5.29
CA ASN A 164 -11.78 -18.37 -6.23
C ASN A 164 -11.81 -19.26 -7.47
N VAL A 165 -10.64 -19.63 -8.03
CA VAL A 165 -10.57 -20.56 -9.16
C VAL A 165 -11.18 -21.93 -8.80
N VAL A 166 -10.88 -22.46 -7.62
CA VAL A 166 -11.46 -23.73 -7.16
C VAL A 166 -12.98 -23.62 -7.00
N LEU A 167 -13.48 -22.52 -6.45
CA LEU A 167 -14.92 -22.28 -6.29
C LEU A 167 -15.61 -22.07 -7.64
N ASP A 168 -14.98 -21.41 -8.60
CA ASP A 168 -15.51 -21.27 -9.97
C ASP A 168 -15.67 -22.65 -10.63
N VAL A 169 -14.71 -23.56 -10.43
CA VAL A 169 -14.82 -24.94 -10.90
C VAL A 169 -15.95 -25.69 -10.20
N ALA A 170 -16.15 -25.50 -8.89
CA ALA A 170 -17.25 -26.10 -8.14
C ALA A 170 -18.61 -25.60 -8.65
N GLU A 171 -18.71 -24.29 -8.90
CA GLU A 171 -19.91 -23.61 -9.40
C GLU A 171 -20.27 -24.09 -10.81
N GLN A 172 -19.28 -24.16 -11.72
CA GLN A 172 -19.47 -24.68 -13.09
C GLN A 172 -19.95 -26.13 -13.11
N ARG A 173 -19.60 -26.92 -12.09
CA ARG A 173 -20.06 -28.31 -11.92
C ARG A 173 -21.39 -28.42 -11.18
N GLY A 174 -21.97 -27.31 -10.70
CA GLY A 174 -23.20 -27.30 -9.92
C GLY A 174 -23.06 -27.96 -8.55
N LEU A 175 -21.86 -27.91 -7.95
CA LEU A 175 -21.54 -28.58 -6.68
C LEU A 175 -21.68 -27.66 -5.46
N LEU A 176 -21.93 -26.37 -5.68
CA LEU A 176 -22.23 -25.42 -4.61
C LEU A 176 -23.71 -25.51 -4.20
N LEU A 177 -23.97 -25.25 -2.93
CA LEU A 177 -25.32 -25.13 -2.41
C LEU A 177 -26.03 -23.97 -3.11
N THR A 178 -27.29 -24.19 -3.48
CA THR A 178 -28.13 -23.08 -3.94
C THR A 178 -28.41 -22.19 -2.74
N ALA A 179 -28.08 -20.90 -2.84
CA ALA A 179 -28.56 -19.93 -1.87
C ALA A 179 -30.08 -20.09 -1.80
N ALA A 180 -30.62 -20.55 -0.66
CA ALA A 180 -32.05 -20.56 -0.46
C ALA A 180 -32.52 -19.13 -0.74
N ALA A 181 -33.51 -18.98 -1.62
CA ALA A 181 -34.14 -17.70 -1.86
C ALA A 181 -34.86 -17.29 -0.57
N GLU A 182 -34.12 -16.75 0.38
CA GLU A 182 -34.67 -15.88 1.41
C GLU A 182 -35.11 -14.62 0.69
N THR A 183 -36.35 -14.68 0.22
CA THR A 183 -37.20 -13.54 -0.05
C THR A 183 -37.24 -12.69 1.22
N GLU A 184 -36.31 -11.73 1.31
CA GLU A 184 -36.51 -10.40 1.87
C GLU A 184 -35.15 -9.67 1.80
N ALA A 185 -34.85 -9.12 0.62
CA ALA A 185 -33.98 -7.95 0.59
C ALA A 185 -34.70 -6.85 1.41
N PRO A 186 -34.10 -6.30 2.48
CA PRO A 186 -34.54 -4.99 2.93
C PRO A 186 -34.28 -4.06 1.75
N ASN A 187 -35.35 -3.56 1.14
CA ASN A 187 -35.27 -2.43 0.23
C ASN A 187 -34.45 -1.33 0.91
N ALA A 188 -33.17 -1.23 0.58
CA ALA A 188 -32.35 -0.09 0.90
C ALA A 188 -32.85 1.06 0.02
N ALA A 189 -33.96 1.65 0.46
CA ALA A 189 -34.37 2.96 0.03
C ALA A 189 -33.30 3.95 0.49
N VAL A 190 -32.34 4.29 -0.38
CA VAL A 190 -31.47 5.45 -0.16
C VAL A 190 -31.37 6.26 -1.44
N GLY A 191 -32.50 6.84 -1.83
CA GLY A 191 -32.55 8.10 -2.58
C GLY A 191 -32.38 9.32 -1.67
N GLY A 192 -31.62 9.18 -0.57
CA GLY A 192 -31.26 10.29 0.29
C GLY A 192 -30.11 11.08 -0.32
N LYS A 193 -30.19 12.41 -0.33
CA LYS A 193 -29.04 13.26 -0.66
C LYS A 193 -27.92 12.90 0.32
N MET A 194 -26.81 12.40 -0.20
CA MET A 194 -25.62 12.15 0.60
C MET A 194 -25.25 13.38 1.40
N SER A 195 -24.99 13.18 2.68
CA SER A 195 -24.43 14.20 3.56
C SER A 195 -23.07 14.64 3.05
N TYR A 196 -22.64 15.85 3.41
CA TYR A 196 -21.26 16.28 3.17
C TYR A 196 -20.27 15.31 3.84
N ARG A 197 -20.61 14.77 5.02
CA ARG A 197 -19.83 13.73 5.70
C ARG A 197 -19.61 12.51 4.81
N ASP A 198 -20.68 11.99 4.22
CA ASP A 198 -20.63 10.79 3.37
C ASP A 198 -19.72 11.02 2.15
N HIS A 199 -19.66 12.25 1.63
CA HIS A 199 -18.75 12.60 0.55
C HIS A 199 -17.28 12.59 1.01
N VAL A 200 -16.97 13.19 2.16
CA VAL A 200 -15.60 13.22 2.71
C VAL A 200 -15.13 11.81 3.07
N VAL A 201 -15.98 11.01 3.72
CA VAL A 201 -15.69 9.60 4.05
C VAL A 201 -15.48 8.79 2.77
N ARG A 202 -16.35 8.96 1.77
CA ARG A 202 -16.18 8.28 0.49
C ARG A 202 -14.88 8.69 -0.20
N GLU A 203 -14.54 9.98 -0.21
CA GLU A 203 -13.28 10.45 -0.77
C GLU A 203 -12.09 9.82 -0.07
N LEU A 204 -12.08 9.75 1.27
CA LEU A 204 -11.02 9.09 2.03
C LEU A 204 -10.86 7.62 1.58
N VAL A 205 -11.93 6.85 1.56
CA VAL A 205 -11.90 5.41 1.23
C VAL A 205 -11.58 5.17 -0.24
N ASP A 206 -12.22 5.87 -1.17
CA ASP A 206 -12.02 5.65 -2.61
C ASP A 206 -10.63 6.08 -3.07
N THR A 207 -10.11 7.19 -2.52
CA THR A 207 -8.74 7.60 -2.81
C THR A 207 -7.70 6.67 -2.17
N GLU A 208 -8.03 6.01 -1.04
CA GLU A 208 -7.18 4.99 -0.42
C GLU A 208 -7.12 3.73 -1.28
N ARG A 209 -8.28 3.23 -1.73
CA ARG A 209 -8.37 2.10 -2.68
C ARG A 209 -7.57 2.39 -3.96
N LYS A 210 -7.72 3.60 -4.52
CA LYS A 210 -6.98 3.99 -5.73
C LYS A 210 -5.47 3.99 -5.47
N TYR A 211 -5.05 4.50 -4.32
CA TYR A 211 -3.64 4.53 -3.95
C TYR A 211 -3.05 3.13 -3.82
N VAL A 212 -3.71 2.21 -3.12
CA VAL A 212 -3.27 0.80 -3.05
C VAL A 212 -3.21 0.18 -4.44
N GLN A 213 -4.23 0.37 -5.28
CA GLN A 213 -4.21 -0.14 -6.66
C GLN A 213 -3.03 0.42 -7.47
N ASP A 214 -2.67 1.69 -7.28
CA ASP A 214 -1.53 2.28 -7.95
C ASP A 214 -0.20 1.70 -7.45
N LEU A 215 -0.07 1.40 -6.16
CA LEU A 215 1.07 0.67 -5.60
C LEU A 215 1.16 -0.76 -6.14
N GLU A 216 0.02 -1.44 -6.31
CA GLU A 216 -0.04 -2.77 -6.93
C GLU A 216 0.47 -2.75 -8.37
N ASN A 217 0.06 -1.74 -9.15
CA ASN A 217 0.57 -1.55 -10.51
C ASN A 217 2.08 -1.28 -10.53
N LEU A 218 2.61 -0.52 -9.56
CA LEU A 218 4.04 -0.25 -9.45
C LEU A 218 4.84 -1.50 -9.04
N HIS A 219 4.27 -2.31 -8.15
CA HIS A 219 4.84 -3.60 -7.74
C HIS A 219 4.82 -4.63 -8.88
N GLU A 220 3.73 -4.70 -9.65
CA GLU A 220 3.63 -5.60 -10.80
C GLU A 220 4.62 -5.19 -11.89
N LEU A 221 4.80 -3.89 -12.14
CA LEU A 221 5.87 -3.40 -13.02
C LEU A 221 7.25 -3.89 -12.55
N LYS A 222 7.59 -3.73 -11.27
CA LYS A 222 8.86 -4.21 -10.71
C LYS A 222 9.05 -5.71 -10.99
N LYS A 223 8.01 -6.52 -10.71
CA LYS A 223 8.03 -7.97 -10.93
C LYS A 223 8.24 -8.31 -12.41
N GLN A 224 7.56 -7.63 -13.33
CA GLN A 224 7.72 -7.85 -14.78
C GLN A 224 9.13 -7.48 -15.26
N ILE A 225 9.70 -6.40 -14.75
CA ILE A 225 11.10 -6.02 -15.03
C ILE A 225 12.06 -7.13 -14.58
N GLU A 226 11.88 -7.65 -13.36
CA GLU A 226 12.70 -8.72 -12.80
C GLU A 226 12.57 -10.03 -13.59
N GLN A 227 11.35 -10.41 -13.95
CA GLN A 227 11.07 -11.63 -14.71
C GLN A 227 11.63 -11.59 -16.13
N LYS A 228 11.51 -10.45 -16.81
CA LYS A 228 12.05 -10.27 -18.16
C LYS A 228 13.56 -9.99 -18.15
N GLY A 229 14.13 -9.64 -16.99
CA GLY A 229 15.54 -9.31 -16.85
C GLY A 229 15.98 -8.11 -17.69
N VAL A 230 15.10 -7.12 -17.90
CA VAL A 230 15.39 -5.98 -18.80
C VAL A 230 16.43 -5.02 -18.23
N ILE A 231 16.58 -5.00 -16.90
CA ILE A 231 17.65 -4.30 -16.18
C ILE A 231 18.20 -5.16 -15.02
N PRO A 232 19.45 -4.92 -14.59
CA PRO A 232 20.05 -5.62 -13.45
C PRO A 232 19.28 -5.43 -12.13
N GLY A 233 19.30 -6.46 -11.27
CA GLY A 233 18.53 -6.45 -10.01
C GLY A 233 18.93 -5.36 -9.01
N ASP A 234 20.19 -4.95 -8.99
CA ASP A 234 20.67 -3.81 -8.19
C ASP A 234 20.08 -2.48 -8.69
N VAL A 235 19.91 -2.32 -10.00
CA VAL A 235 19.24 -1.16 -10.61
C VAL A 235 17.74 -1.17 -10.30
N VAL A 236 17.09 -2.34 -10.36
CA VAL A 236 15.70 -2.49 -9.92
C VAL A 236 15.57 -2.08 -8.45
N HIS A 237 16.45 -2.58 -7.58
CA HIS A 237 16.43 -2.24 -6.17
C HIS A 237 16.68 -0.75 -5.93
N ALA A 238 17.56 -0.11 -6.70
CA ALA A 238 17.82 1.33 -6.57
C ALA A 238 16.62 2.20 -6.97
N ILE A 239 15.75 1.73 -7.87
CA ILE A 239 14.53 2.45 -8.30
C ILE A 239 13.36 2.18 -7.33
N PHE A 240 13.07 0.90 -7.05
CA PHE A 240 11.85 0.50 -6.35
C PHE A 240 12.05 0.24 -4.84
N LEU A 241 13.30 0.12 -4.39
CA LEU A 241 13.71 -0.03 -2.99
C LEU A 241 12.83 -1.03 -2.21
N ASN A 242 12.12 -0.54 -1.19
CA ASN A 242 11.25 -1.29 -0.30
C ASN A 242 9.75 -1.19 -0.68
N ILE A 243 9.41 -1.00 -1.95
CA ILE A 243 8.01 -0.88 -2.41
C ILE A 243 7.13 -2.07 -1.96
N ASN A 244 7.68 -3.27 -1.87
CA ASN A 244 6.93 -4.46 -1.44
C ASN A 244 6.43 -4.29 0.01
N ALA A 245 7.27 -3.74 0.89
CA ALA A 245 6.91 -3.48 2.29
C ALA A 245 5.89 -2.35 2.41
N ILE A 246 6.03 -1.29 1.59
CA ILE A 246 5.05 -0.19 1.51
C ILE A 246 3.69 -0.73 1.05
N LEU A 247 3.65 -1.56 0.02
CA LEU A 247 2.42 -2.16 -0.49
C LEU A 247 1.76 -3.06 0.55
N ASP A 248 2.51 -3.93 1.23
CA ASP A 248 1.97 -4.81 2.28
C ASP A 248 1.34 -3.98 3.42
N PHE A 249 2.08 -3.01 3.94
CA PHE A 249 1.57 -2.10 4.94
C PHE A 249 0.32 -1.36 4.45
N GLN A 250 0.32 -0.85 3.23
CA GLN A 250 -0.81 -0.07 2.73
C GLN A 250 -2.06 -0.92 2.51
N ARG A 251 -1.92 -2.20 2.14
CA ARG A 251 -3.05 -3.14 2.09
C ARG A 251 -3.64 -3.36 3.48
N ARG A 252 -2.80 -3.57 4.51
CA ARG A 252 -3.24 -3.69 5.91
C ARG A 252 -3.92 -2.41 6.41
N PHE A 253 -3.37 -1.25 6.05
CA PHE A 253 -3.95 0.03 6.37
C PHE A 253 -5.32 0.23 5.69
N LEU A 254 -5.43 -0.09 4.39
CA LEU A 254 -6.70 -0.06 3.67
C LEU A 254 -7.74 -1.00 4.29
N ILE A 255 -7.34 -2.22 4.69
CA ILE A 255 -8.22 -3.14 5.42
C ILE A 255 -8.79 -2.47 6.67
N ARG A 256 -7.96 -1.81 7.48
CA ARG A 256 -8.43 -1.08 8.66
C ARG A 256 -9.40 0.06 8.28
N ILE A 257 -9.09 0.83 7.23
CA ILE A 257 -9.96 1.90 6.72
C ILE A 257 -11.33 1.35 6.26
N GLU A 258 -11.35 0.22 5.55
CA GLU A 258 -12.59 -0.42 5.09
C GLU A 258 -13.36 -1.07 6.24
N THR A 259 -12.67 -1.62 7.24
CA THR A 259 -13.29 -2.09 8.49
C THR A 259 -13.97 -0.93 9.21
N THR A 260 -13.30 0.20 9.42
CA THR A 260 -13.92 1.41 9.99
C THR A 260 -15.13 1.84 9.15
N ASN A 261 -15.02 1.85 7.82
CA ASN A 261 -16.13 2.21 6.93
C ASN A 261 -17.34 1.27 7.05
N SER A 262 -17.13 0.00 7.39
CA SER A 262 -18.19 -0.99 7.55
C SER A 262 -18.95 -0.89 8.87
N GLN A 263 -18.38 -0.19 9.86
CA GLN A 263 -19.01 0.02 11.16
C GLN A 263 -20.14 1.07 11.08
N PRO A 264 -21.14 1.00 11.98
CA PRO A 264 -22.16 2.04 12.08
C PRO A 264 -21.53 3.41 12.31
N ASP A 265 -22.06 4.46 11.70
CA ASP A 265 -21.52 5.84 11.75
C ASP A 265 -21.09 6.31 13.15
N ALA A 266 -21.85 5.95 14.18
CA ALA A 266 -21.59 6.31 15.57
C ALA A 266 -20.36 5.64 16.20
N ARG A 267 -19.80 4.60 15.57
CA ARG A 267 -18.60 3.88 16.02
C ARG A 267 -17.39 4.14 15.12
N GLN A 268 -17.54 4.90 14.04
CA GLN A 268 -16.46 5.13 13.10
C GLN A 268 -15.43 6.11 13.66
N GLU A 269 -14.32 5.57 14.15
CA GLU A 269 -13.13 6.30 14.59
C GLU A 269 -12.12 6.38 13.44
N TRP A 270 -12.12 7.51 12.72
CA TRP A 270 -11.35 7.69 11.49
C TRP A 270 -9.91 8.18 11.70
N GLY A 271 -9.62 8.82 12.83
CA GLY A 271 -8.28 9.18 13.28
C GLY A 271 -7.51 8.02 13.94
N ALA A 272 -8.20 7.08 14.58
CA ALA A 272 -7.60 5.96 15.30
C ALA A 272 -6.65 5.09 14.46
N PRO A 273 -6.96 4.74 13.17
CA PRO A 273 -6.03 4.01 12.32
C PRO A 273 -4.68 4.72 12.13
N PHE A 274 -4.68 6.06 12.06
CA PHE A 274 -3.46 6.85 11.87
C PHE A 274 -2.59 6.88 13.11
N VAL A 275 -3.21 6.96 14.30
CA VAL A 275 -2.48 6.89 15.57
C VAL A 275 -1.90 5.50 15.78
N PHE A 276 -2.71 4.46 15.54
CA PHE A 276 -2.29 3.07 15.74
C PHE A 276 -1.11 2.68 14.83
N HIS A 277 -1.10 3.15 13.58
CA HIS A 277 -0.07 2.82 12.59
C HIS A 277 1.04 3.87 12.47
N GLU A 278 1.13 4.84 13.37
CA GLU A 278 2.09 5.96 13.27
C GLU A 278 3.54 5.48 13.06
N GLU A 279 4.01 4.54 13.89
CA GLU A 279 5.36 3.98 13.76
C GLU A 279 5.52 3.16 12.47
N SER A 280 4.47 2.44 12.07
CA SER A 280 4.48 1.61 10.86
C SER A 280 4.66 2.43 9.59
N PHE A 281 4.22 3.69 9.55
CA PHE A 281 4.49 4.60 8.44
C PHE A 281 5.99 4.93 8.27
N GLY A 282 6.85 4.64 9.26
CA GLY A 282 8.29 4.84 9.17
C GLY A 282 8.96 4.14 7.97
N ILE A 283 8.34 3.07 7.45
CA ILE A 283 8.82 2.36 6.25
C ILE A 283 8.85 3.25 4.99
N TYR A 284 8.12 4.36 4.96
CA TYR A 284 8.11 5.29 3.84
C TYR A 284 9.38 6.15 3.78
N GLN A 285 10.06 6.37 4.90
CA GLN A 285 11.19 7.31 4.98
C GLN A 285 12.33 6.96 4.00
N PRO A 286 12.82 5.70 3.92
CA PRO A 286 13.89 5.35 2.98
C PRO A 286 13.48 5.52 1.51
N PHE A 287 12.23 5.20 1.19
CA PHE A 287 11.69 5.32 -0.16
C PHE A 287 11.62 6.79 -0.60
N ILE A 288 11.06 7.65 0.25
CA ILE A 288 10.90 9.08 -0.03
C ILE A 288 12.26 9.78 -0.08
N ALA A 289 13.19 9.45 0.82
CA ALA A 289 14.55 9.99 0.81
C ALA A 289 15.31 9.63 -0.48
N ASN A 290 15.06 8.44 -1.04
CA ASN A 290 15.69 7.99 -2.29
C ASN A 290 15.01 8.52 -3.57
N GLN A 291 13.90 9.27 -3.47
CA GLN A 291 13.05 9.63 -4.61
C GLN A 291 13.82 10.29 -5.77
N ARG A 292 14.71 11.25 -5.47
CA ARG A 292 15.49 11.96 -6.51
C ARG A 292 16.40 11.00 -7.29
N ARG A 293 17.16 10.18 -6.55
CA ARG A 293 18.07 9.20 -7.13
C ARG A 293 17.32 8.14 -7.93
N ALA A 294 16.20 7.64 -7.39
CA ALA A 294 15.34 6.69 -8.09
C ALA A 294 14.83 7.26 -9.41
N ALA A 295 14.36 8.52 -9.43
CA ALA A 295 13.88 9.18 -10.64
C ALA A 295 14.99 9.35 -11.69
N ASP A 296 16.20 9.76 -11.28
CA ASP A 296 17.34 9.91 -12.19
C ASP A 296 17.76 8.59 -12.82
N ILE A 297 17.81 7.51 -12.02
CA ILE A 297 18.14 6.16 -12.52
C ILE A 297 17.02 5.66 -13.45
N ALA A 298 15.76 5.79 -13.04
CA ALA A 298 14.61 5.38 -13.85
C ALA A 298 14.58 6.12 -15.20
N LYS A 299 14.94 7.41 -15.21
CA LYS A 299 15.03 8.21 -16.43
C LYS A 299 16.13 7.70 -17.37
N ARG A 300 17.31 7.39 -16.83
CA ARG A 300 18.44 6.87 -17.61
C ARG A 300 18.15 5.50 -18.20
N GLU A 301 17.43 4.65 -17.46
CA GLU A 301 17.14 3.28 -17.86
C GLU A 301 15.76 3.12 -18.52
N PHE A 302 15.04 4.22 -18.78
CA PHE A 302 13.65 4.19 -19.24
C PHE A 302 13.45 3.36 -20.52
N ASP A 303 14.36 3.49 -21.49
CA ASP A 303 14.30 2.74 -22.74
C ASP A 303 14.26 1.22 -22.51
N LYS A 304 15.01 0.72 -21.52
CA LYS A 304 15.02 -0.70 -21.14
C LYS A 304 13.79 -1.06 -20.33
N ILE A 305 13.38 -0.21 -19.40
CA ILE A 305 12.20 -0.42 -18.57
C ILE A 305 10.93 -0.50 -19.45
N SER A 306 10.88 0.23 -20.57
CA SER A 306 9.77 0.20 -21.53
C SER A 306 9.55 -1.19 -22.16
N LEU A 307 10.59 -2.03 -22.21
CA LEU A 307 10.49 -3.42 -22.68
C LEU A 307 9.71 -4.33 -21.71
N ALA A 308 9.41 -3.85 -20.51
CA ALA A 308 8.52 -4.54 -19.57
C ALA A 308 7.08 -4.64 -20.10
N ASP A 309 6.68 -3.81 -21.08
CA ASP A 309 5.34 -3.81 -21.70
C ASP A 309 4.20 -3.70 -20.66
N HIS A 310 4.40 -2.81 -19.69
CA HIS A 310 3.45 -2.56 -18.61
C HIS A 310 2.75 -1.20 -18.81
N PRO A 311 1.45 -1.07 -18.50
CA PRO A 311 0.70 0.19 -18.68
C PRO A 311 1.22 1.41 -17.90
N VAL A 312 2.10 1.21 -16.91
CA VAL A 312 2.75 2.30 -16.14
C VAL A 312 3.92 2.91 -16.92
N VAL A 313 4.46 2.23 -17.93
CA VAL A 313 5.67 2.65 -18.66
C VAL A 313 5.33 3.19 -20.06
N VAL A 314 4.15 3.80 -20.23
CA VAL A 314 3.76 4.44 -21.50
C VAL A 314 4.69 5.61 -21.83
N ASP A 315 5.08 6.36 -20.80
CA ASP A 315 6.06 7.45 -20.87
C ASP A 315 6.73 7.63 -19.50
N PHE A 316 7.87 8.32 -19.48
CA PHE A 316 8.64 8.53 -18.25
C PHE A 316 7.87 9.36 -17.21
N ASN A 317 7.07 10.36 -17.63
CA ASN A 317 6.32 11.19 -16.68
C ASN A 317 5.24 10.38 -15.97
N THR A 318 4.64 9.39 -16.65
CA THR A 318 3.74 8.43 -16.02
C THR A 318 4.48 7.63 -14.95
N LEU A 319 5.62 7.01 -15.28
CA LEU A 319 6.42 6.24 -14.31
C LEU A 319 6.86 7.09 -13.11
N ASP A 320 7.42 8.28 -13.36
CA ASP A 320 7.85 9.22 -12.33
C ASP A 320 6.68 9.65 -11.44
N GLY A 321 5.51 9.90 -12.06
CA GLY A 321 4.27 10.17 -11.34
C GLY A 321 3.85 9.03 -10.41
N PHE A 322 4.01 7.77 -10.82
CA PHE A 322 3.75 6.61 -9.94
C PHE A 322 4.77 6.50 -8.81
N LEU A 323 6.06 6.74 -9.07
CA LEU A 323 7.10 6.74 -8.04
C LEU A 323 6.87 7.84 -6.99
N LEU A 324 6.24 8.96 -7.37
CA LEU A 324 5.97 10.07 -6.45
C LEU A 324 4.71 9.88 -5.59
N LYS A 325 3.82 8.94 -5.93
CA LYS A 325 2.55 8.70 -5.21
C LYS A 325 2.70 8.47 -3.70
N PRO A 326 3.69 7.69 -3.21
CA PRO A 326 3.91 7.50 -1.77
C PRO A 326 4.06 8.81 -1.00
N MET A 327 4.93 9.71 -1.47
CA MET A 327 5.12 11.02 -0.86
C MET A 327 3.85 11.87 -0.94
N GLN A 328 3.20 11.89 -2.11
CA GLN A 328 1.96 12.66 -2.31
C GLN A 328 0.86 12.20 -1.37
N ARG A 329 0.72 10.89 -1.13
CA ARG A 329 -0.33 10.35 -0.26
C ARG A 329 -0.14 10.77 1.19
N LEU A 330 1.07 10.71 1.73
CA LEU A 330 1.34 11.11 3.13
C LEU A 330 0.91 12.55 3.41
N VAL A 331 1.12 13.46 2.45
CA VAL A 331 0.73 14.87 2.57
C VAL A 331 -0.80 15.06 2.58
N LYS A 332 -1.57 14.11 2.06
CA LYS A 332 -3.04 14.21 1.99
C LYS A 332 -3.73 13.79 3.28
N TYR A 333 -3.15 12.88 4.07
CA TYR A 333 -3.83 12.37 5.26
C TYR A 333 -4.25 13.44 6.28
N PRO A 334 -3.37 14.40 6.68
CA PRO A 334 -3.78 15.45 7.60
C PRO A 334 -4.92 16.32 7.04
N LEU A 335 -4.97 16.50 5.71
CA LEU A 335 -5.98 17.32 5.05
C LEU A 335 -7.34 16.62 5.01
N LEU A 336 -7.37 15.32 4.72
CA LEU A 336 -8.60 14.52 4.69
C LEU A 336 -9.23 14.43 6.09
N LEU A 337 -8.41 14.20 7.13
CA LEU A 337 -8.88 14.18 8.52
C LEU A 337 -9.35 15.56 8.98
N LYS A 338 -8.67 16.63 8.57
CA LYS A 338 -9.10 18.01 8.85
C LYS A 338 -10.46 18.30 8.23
N ASP A 339 -10.66 17.92 6.98
CA ASP A 339 -11.92 18.11 6.28
C ASP A 339 -13.05 17.35 6.97
N LEU A 340 -12.80 16.12 7.42
CA LEU A 340 -13.75 15.34 8.22
C LEU A 340 -14.06 16.04 9.55
N ARG A 341 -13.06 16.59 10.24
CA ARG A 341 -13.24 17.28 11.53
C ARG A 341 -14.03 18.59 11.40
N ASP A 342 -13.63 19.43 10.45
CA ASP A 342 -14.08 20.83 10.37
C ASP A 342 -15.43 20.95 9.64
N LYS A 343 -15.77 19.99 8.77
CA LYS A 343 -16.88 20.15 7.82
C LYS A 343 -18.04 19.18 8.03
N THR A 344 -18.01 18.32 9.07
CA THR A 344 -19.08 17.31 9.28
C THR A 344 -19.89 17.45 10.57
N ASN A 345 -19.98 18.65 11.17
CA ASN A 345 -20.70 18.88 12.44
C ASN A 345 -20.38 17.82 13.52
N ALA A 346 -19.10 17.38 13.57
CA ALA A 346 -18.63 16.38 14.50
C ALA A 346 -18.77 16.86 15.96
N ASP A 347 -19.07 15.93 16.88
CA ASP A 347 -19.05 16.20 18.31
C ASP A 347 -17.60 16.38 18.83
N ASP A 348 -17.44 16.82 20.07
CA ASP A 348 -16.12 17.15 20.60
C ASP A 348 -15.22 15.91 20.76
N GLN A 349 -15.83 14.74 21.04
CA GLN A 349 -15.10 13.47 21.12
C GLN A 349 -14.52 13.08 19.76
N THR A 350 -15.34 13.11 18.71
CA THR A 350 -14.92 12.83 17.32
C THR A 350 -13.88 13.85 16.87
N LYS A 351 -14.02 15.13 17.24
CA LYS A 351 -13.02 16.16 16.90
C LYS A 351 -11.67 15.91 17.57
N ALA A 352 -11.66 15.48 18.83
CA ALA A 352 -10.44 15.15 19.56
C ALA A 352 -9.74 13.93 18.93
N GLU A 353 -10.52 12.90 18.61
CA GLU A 353 -10.05 11.69 17.93
C GLU A 353 -9.43 11.99 16.55
N LEU A 354 -10.11 12.78 15.71
CA LEU A 354 -9.60 13.21 14.41
C LEU A 354 -8.34 14.07 14.55
N THR A 355 -8.28 14.93 15.57
CA THR A 355 -7.11 15.77 15.84
C THR A 355 -5.90 14.92 16.20
N ALA A 356 -6.06 13.88 17.02
CA ALA A 356 -4.98 12.96 17.34
C ALA A 356 -4.44 12.25 16.08
N GLY A 357 -5.33 11.78 15.19
CA GLY A 357 -4.94 11.19 13.90
C GLY A 357 -4.23 12.17 12.96
N MET A 358 -4.67 13.44 12.94
CA MET A 358 -3.99 14.51 12.18
C MET A 358 -2.59 14.78 12.71
N GLU A 359 -2.41 14.85 14.02
CA GLU A 359 -1.10 15.08 14.63
C GLU A 359 -0.13 13.92 14.36
N ALA A 360 -0.61 12.66 14.46
CA ALA A 360 0.15 11.48 14.07
C ALA A 360 0.60 11.54 12.60
N SER A 361 -0.33 11.86 11.71
CA SER A 361 -0.04 12.01 10.27
C SER A 361 0.98 13.14 9.99
N ASN A 362 0.91 14.26 10.73
CA ASN A 362 1.89 15.34 10.60
C ASN A 362 3.27 14.92 11.12
N ARG A 363 3.36 14.18 12.22
CA ARG A 363 4.64 13.65 12.72
C ARG A 363 5.30 12.73 11.71
N VAL A 364 4.54 11.83 11.08
CA VAL A 364 5.01 10.99 9.97
C VAL A 364 5.57 11.84 8.82
N LEU A 365 4.87 12.90 8.42
CA LEU A 365 5.33 13.79 7.36
C LEU A 365 6.62 14.52 7.73
N HIS A 366 6.73 15.00 8.97
CA HIS A 366 7.96 15.62 9.48
C HIS A 366 9.14 14.65 9.45
N GLN A 367 8.94 13.41 9.91
CA GLN A 367 9.98 12.39 9.86
C GLN A 367 10.43 12.05 8.42
N ALA A 368 9.49 11.99 7.48
CA ALA A 368 9.82 11.78 6.06
C ALA A 368 10.65 12.95 5.49
N ASN A 369 10.30 14.20 5.82
CA ASN A 369 11.09 15.37 5.42
C ASN A 369 12.50 15.34 6.05
N ASP A 370 12.60 15.02 7.34
CA ASP A 370 13.89 14.91 8.02
C ASP A 370 14.79 13.82 7.41
N ALA A 371 14.20 12.73 6.91
CA ALA A 371 14.91 11.68 6.20
C ALA A 371 15.46 12.16 4.84
N VAL A 372 14.67 12.93 4.08
CA VAL A 372 15.11 13.56 2.83
C VAL A 372 16.27 14.51 3.09
N ASP A 373 16.13 15.39 4.08
CA ASP A 373 17.17 16.36 4.43
C ASP A 373 18.47 15.67 4.86
N ARG A 374 18.37 14.55 5.60
CA ARG A 374 19.52 13.74 5.99
C ARG A 374 20.22 13.14 4.78
N GLU A 375 19.46 12.60 3.82
CA GLU A 375 20.03 12.01 2.61
C GLU A 375 20.75 13.07 1.76
N LEU A 376 20.18 14.27 1.61
CA LEU A 376 20.81 15.37 0.90
C LEU A 376 22.14 15.79 1.55
N ARG A 377 22.20 15.83 2.89
CA ARG A 377 23.44 16.13 3.61
C ARG A 377 24.47 15.01 3.45
N ASN A 378 24.05 13.75 3.44
CA ASN A 378 24.95 12.62 3.18
C ASN A 378 25.56 12.71 1.77
N GLU A 379 24.75 13.04 0.75
CA GLU A 379 25.24 13.22 -0.61
C GLU A 379 26.22 14.40 -0.71
N ALA A 380 25.93 15.51 -0.03
CA ALA A 380 26.84 16.65 0.03
C ALA A 380 28.16 16.32 0.76
N LEU A 381 28.12 15.47 1.79
CA LEU A 381 29.31 14.99 2.48
C LEU A 381 30.16 14.10 1.56
N VAL A 382 29.55 13.18 0.83
CA VAL A 382 30.25 12.35 -0.16
C VAL A 382 30.93 13.23 -1.21
N ASP A 383 30.21 14.19 -1.79
CA ASP A 383 30.79 15.16 -2.73
C ASP A 383 31.97 15.93 -2.13
N LEU A 384 31.83 16.44 -0.89
CA LEU A 384 32.90 17.13 -0.18
C LEU A 384 34.14 16.25 -0.01
N CYS A 385 33.96 14.99 0.40
CA CYS A 385 35.04 14.01 0.55
C CYS A 385 35.78 13.76 -0.77
N THR A 386 35.08 13.80 -1.91
CA THR A 386 35.72 13.64 -3.23
C THR A 386 36.46 14.89 -3.71
N ARG A 387 36.07 16.09 -3.26
CA ARG A 387 36.66 17.36 -3.72
C ARG A 387 37.86 17.83 -2.92
N VAL A 388 38.03 17.35 -1.69
CA VAL A 388 39.10 17.79 -0.78
C VAL A 388 40.22 16.76 -0.79
N ASP A 389 41.34 17.11 -1.42
CA ASP A 389 42.51 16.24 -1.53
C ASP A 389 43.33 16.13 -0.23
N ASP A 390 43.40 17.21 0.55
CA ASP A 390 44.18 17.28 1.79
C ASP A 390 43.34 17.81 2.96
N TRP A 391 43.05 16.90 3.89
CA TRP A 391 42.33 17.18 5.14
C TRP A 391 43.25 17.66 6.27
N LYS A 392 44.50 18.02 5.97
CA LYS A 392 45.50 18.51 6.93
C LYS A 392 45.64 17.57 8.13
N ASN A 393 45.72 16.27 7.86
CA ASN A 393 45.78 15.17 8.85
C ASN A 393 44.54 14.99 9.74
N HIS A 394 43.39 15.56 9.38
CA HIS A 394 42.14 15.27 10.09
C HIS A 394 41.46 14.03 9.51
N ASP A 395 40.89 13.19 10.38
CA ASP A 395 40.05 12.07 10.00
C ASP A 395 38.59 12.56 9.91
N ILE A 396 38.04 12.54 8.69
CA ILE A 396 36.68 13.03 8.40
C ILE A 396 35.64 12.29 9.26
N ASN A 397 35.88 11.01 9.54
CA ASN A 397 34.95 10.17 10.28
C ASN A 397 34.77 10.61 11.75
N GLN A 398 35.64 11.49 12.27
CA GLN A 398 35.57 11.99 13.64
C GLN A 398 34.72 13.25 13.79
N PHE A 399 34.30 13.90 12.69
CA PHE A 399 33.51 15.13 12.75
C PHE A 399 32.00 14.91 12.93
N GLY A 400 31.54 13.66 12.82
CA GLY A 400 30.12 13.31 12.89
C GLY A 400 29.33 13.74 11.65
N ASP A 401 28.03 13.92 11.82
CA ASP A 401 27.12 14.20 10.71
C ASP A 401 27.30 15.62 10.15
N LEU A 402 27.25 15.75 8.81
CA LEU A 402 27.15 17.05 8.18
C LEU A 402 25.82 17.70 8.58
N LEU A 403 25.89 18.86 9.25
CA LEU A 403 24.71 19.59 9.72
C LEU A 403 24.20 20.63 8.70
N LEU A 404 25.13 21.33 8.05
CA LEU A 404 24.83 22.41 7.11
C LEU A 404 25.94 22.54 6.08
N HIS A 405 25.58 22.82 4.83
CA HIS A 405 26.52 23.21 3.78
C HIS A 405 25.93 24.35 2.95
N GLY A 406 26.79 25.17 2.35
CA GLY A 406 26.37 26.33 1.57
C GLY A 406 27.55 27.05 0.93
N VAL A 407 27.26 27.98 0.03
CA VAL A 407 28.27 28.85 -0.58
C VAL A 407 28.33 30.15 0.21
N PHE A 408 29.51 30.47 0.74
CA PHE A 408 29.72 31.66 1.57
C PHE A 408 30.81 32.55 0.95
N THR A 409 30.61 33.86 1.01
CA THR A 409 31.65 34.82 0.64
C THR A 409 32.65 34.93 1.78
N VAL A 410 33.92 34.61 1.52
CA VAL A 410 35.00 34.71 2.52
C VAL A 410 35.81 35.97 2.25
N ILE A 411 35.86 36.88 3.23
CA ILE A 411 36.75 38.05 3.18
C ILE A 411 38.10 37.61 3.74
N THR A 412 39.08 37.39 2.87
CA THR A 412 40.45 37.18 3.31
C THR A 412 41.07 38.55 3.57
N GLY A 413 41.47 38.83 4.82
CA GLY A 413 42.08 40.10 5.25
C GLY A 413 43.45 40.45 4.63
N LYS A 414 43.76 39.92 3.44
CA LYS A 414 44.87 40.39 2.62
C LYS A 414 44.39 41.65 1.90
N SER A 415 44.49 42.78 2.59
CA SER A 415 44.69 44.06 1.93
C SER A 415 45.85 43.91 0.95
N ASP A 416 45.67 44.39 -0.27
CA ASP A 416 46.69 44.50 -1.29
C ASP A 416 47.97 45.10 -0.70
N LEU A 417 48.92 44.24 -0.34
CA LEU A 417 50.32 44.65 -0.23
C LEU A 417 50.79 44.73 -1.67
N GLU A 418 50.73 45.97 -2.15
CA GLU A 418 51.39 46.52 -3.33
C GLU A 418 52.58 45.67 -3.78
N LYS A 419 52.45 45.08 -4.97
CA LYS A 419 53.63 44.77 -5.79
C LYS A 419 54.11 46.09 -6.39
N GLU A 420 55.07 46.74 -5.73
CA GLU A 420 56.07 47.56 -6.43
C GLU A 420 57.27 46.69 -6.84
#